data_AF-A0A1I5X1K5-F1
#
_entry.id   AF-A0A1I5X1K5-F1
#
_cell.length_a   1.000
_cell.length_b   1.000
_cell.length_c   1.000
_cell.angle_alpha   90.00
_cell.angle_beta   90.00
_cell.angle_gamma   90.00
#
_symmetry.space_group_name_H-M   'P 1'
#
loop_
_entity.id
_entity.type
_entity.pdbx_description
1 polymer ?
#
loop_
_entity_poly.entity_id
_entity_poly.type
_entity_poly.pdbx_seq_one_letter_code
_entity_poly.pdbx_strand_id
1 'polypeptide(L)' 'MEIKRDSYLNDLKNRMHNGMIKVITGIRRSGKSYLVFTIFKNYLIDTGVQANHIIEIALDDRKNKEYRNPDTILSFHI' A
#
# COMPACT_ATOMS: atom_id res chain seq x y z
N MET A 1 4.10 -3.68 21.46
CA MET A 1 3.05 -2.65 21.41
C MET A 1 2.88 -2.25 19.96
N GLU A 2 1.71 -2.50 19.38
CA GLU A 2 1.41 -2.12 18.00
C GLU A 2 0.94 -0.65 17.97
N ILE A 3 1.55 0.17 17.10
CA ILE A 3 1.14 1.57 16.92
C ILE A 3 0.04 1.59 15.86
N LYS A 4 -1.21 1.80 16.29
CA LYS A 4 -2.41 1.64 15.44
C LYS A 4 -2.56 2.65 14.30
N ARG A 5 -1.98 3.85 14.43
CA ARG A 5 -2.05 4.94 13.42
C ARG A 5 -3.47 5.26 12.94
N ASP A 6 -4.43 5.24 13.86
CA ASP A 6 -5.86 5.29 13.54
C ASP A 6 -6.24 6.49 12.66
N SER A 7 -5.65 7.67 12.90
CA SER A 7 -5.91 8.86 12.07
C SER A 7 -5.56 8.63 10.59
N TYR A 8 -4.34 8.20 10.30
CA TYR A 8 -3.91 7.93 8.92
C TYR A 8 -4.65 6.77 8.27
N LEU A 9 -4.99 5.74 9.05
CA LEU A 9 -5.80 4.63 8.58
C LEU A 9 -7.21 5.11 8.19
N ASN A 10 -7.83 5.96 9.00
CA ASN A 10 -9.15 6.52 8.71
C ASN A 10 -9.14 7.42 7.45
N ASP A 11 -8.07 8.18 7.23
CA ASP A 11 -7.90 8.95 5.99
C ASP A 11 -7.88 8.05 4.74
N LEU A 12 -7.22 6.89 4.82
CA LEU A 12 -7.20 5.90 3.74
C LEU A 12 -8.58 5.28 3.52
N LYS A 13 -9.24 4.83 4.60
CA LYS A 13 -10.61 4.26 4.56
C LYS A 13 -11.61 5.20 3.89
N ASN A 14 -11.59 6.47 4.28
CA ASN A 14 -12.54 7.46 3.77
C ASN A 14 -12.36 7.77 2.28
N ARG A 15 -11.17 7.51 1.72
CA ARG A 15 -10.81 7.91 0.34
C ARG A 15 -10.61 6.74 -0.61
N MET A 16 -10.54 5.50 -0.13
CA MET A 16 -10.14 4.32 -0.94
C MET A 16 -11.08 4.00 -2.10
N HIS A 17 -12.37 4.32 -2.02
CA HIS A 17 -13.38 3.96 -3.04
C HIS A 17 -13.70 5.08 -4.05
N ASN A 18 -12.93 6.16 -4.08
CA ASN A 18 -13.23 7.31 -4.94
C ASN A 18 -12.55 7.28 -6.32
N GLY A 19 -11.90 6.17 -6.69
CA GLY A 19 -11.22 5.99 -7.99
C GLY A 19 -9.90 6.75 -8.15
N MET A 20 -9.45 7.53 -7.17
CA MET A 20 -8.20 8.29 -7.27
C MET A 20 -7.02 7.57 -6.60
N ILE A 21 -5.84 7.69 -7.21
CA ILE A 21 -4.56 7.26 -6.63
C ILE A 21 -4.28 7.98 -5.30
N LYS A 22 -3.76 7.25 -4.31
CA LYS A 22 -3.33 7.80 -3.01
C LYS A 22 -1.81 7.86 -2.93
N VAL A 23 -1.27 9.04 -2.68
CA VAL A 23 0.16 9.23 -2.47
C VAL A 23 0.42 9.47 -0.99
N ILE A 24 1.14 8.56 -0.34
CA ILE A 24 1.49 8.65 1.08
C ILE A 24 2.90 9.25 1.20
N THR A 25 3.00 10.48 1.69
CA THR A 25 4.27 11.20 1.85
C THR A 25 4.72 11.27 3.31
N GLY A 26 5.94 11.76 3.53
CA GLY A 26 6.51 11.97 4.87
C GLY A 26 7.98 11.58 4.98
N ILE A 27 8.65 12.02 6.03
CA ILE A 27 10.11 11.86 6.23
C ILE A 27 10.56 10.38 6.24
N ARG A 28 11.83 10.12 5.92
CA ARG A 28 12.42 8.78 6.01
C ARG A 28 12.23 8.20 7.42
N ARG A 29 11.90 6.90 7.51
CA ARG A 29 11.59 6.19 8.77
C ARG A 29 10.32 6.65 9.52
N SER A 30 9.45 7.45 8.91
CA SER A 30 8.11 7.73 9.47
C SER A 30 7.15 6.53 9.39
N GLY A 31 7.59 5.34 8.96
CA GLY A 31 6.81 4.10 8.91
C GLY A 31 5.72 4.03 7.83
N LYS A 32 5.81 4.80 6.74
CA LYS A 32 4.81 4.76 5.64
C LYS A 32 4.56 3.35 5.11
N SER A 33 5.64 2.59 4.87
CA SER A 33 5.55 1.21 4.40
C SER A 33 4.77 0.31 5.37
N TYR A 34 4.93 0.51 6.68
CA TYR A 34 4.17 -0.23 7.69
C TYR A 34 2.68 0.15 7.70
N LEU A 35 2.35 1.43 7.49
CA LEU A 35 0.95 1.86 7.35
C LEU A 35 0.26 1.18 6.16
N VAL A 36 0.92 1.11 5.00
CA VAL A 36 0.31 0.59 3.76
C VAL A 36 0.36 -0.95 3.72
N PHE A 37 1.55 -1.54 3.84
CA PHE A 37 1.76 -2.98 3.64
C PHE A 37 1.40 -3.84 4.86
N THR A 38 1.04 -3.24 5.99
CA THR A 38 0.62 -3.98 7.18
C THR A 38 -0.74 -3.52 7.65
N ILE A 39 -0.84 -2.30 8.17
CA ILE A 39 -2.09 -1.84 8.80
C ILE A 39 -3.23 -1.78 7.80
N PHE A 40 -3.03 -1.11 6.67
CA PHE A 40 -4.07 -0.96 5.66
C PHE A 40 -4.36 -2.28 4.95
N LYS A 41 -3.34 -3.06 4.59
CA LYS A 41 -3.49 -4.42 4.08
C LYS A 41 -4.37 -5.29 4.98
N ASN A 42 -4.06 -5.35 6.28
CA ASN A 42 -4.82 -6.14 7.24
C ASN A 42 -6.27 -5.66 7.31
N TYR A 43 -6.50 -4.35 7.34
CA TYR A 43 -7.85 -3.80 7.26
C TYR A 43 -8.60 -4.29 6.01
N LEU A 44 -7.98 -4.29 4.83
CA LEU A 44 -8.62 -4.79 3.61
C LEU A 44 -9.02 -6.27 3.74
N ILE A 45 -8.12 -7.10 4.26
CA ILE A 45 -8.37 -8.53 4.50
C ILE A 45 -9.52 -8.72 5.49
N ASP A 46 -9.50 -7.99 6.61
CA ASP A 46 -10.53 -8.05 7.66
C ASP A 46 -11.90 -7.60 7.14
N THR A 47 -11.95 -6.73 6.13
CA THR A 47 -13.19 -6.33 5.45
C THR A 47 -13.65 -7.29 4.35
N GLY A 48 -12.94 -8.40 4.14
CA GLY A 48 -13.30 -9.46 3.20
C GLY A 48 -12.64 -9.38 1.82
N VAL A 49 -11.67 -8.48 1.61
CA VAL A 49 -10.86 -8.48 0.39
C VAL A 49 -9.94 -9.70 0.42
N GLN A 50 -10.06 -10.57 -0.58
CA GLN A 50 -9.19 -11.74 -0.68
C GLN A 50 -7.74 -11.31 -0.88
N ALA A 51 -6.80 -11.99 -0.20
CA ALA A 51 -5.39 -11.61 -0.24
C ALA A 51 -4.78 -11.65 -1.66
N ASN A 52 -5.28 -12.52 -2.54
CA ASN A 52 -4.91 -12.60 -3.96
C ASN A 52 -5.41 -11.43 -4.80
N HIS A 53 -6.34 -10.61 -4.29
CA HIS A 53 -6.81 -9.37 -4.91
C HIS A 53 -6.03 -8.14 -4.40
N ILE A 54 -5.00 -8.34 -3.57
CA ILE A 54 -4.14 -7.28 -3.06
C ILE A 54 -2.75 -7.45 -3.66
N ILE A 55 -2.39 -6.55 -4.58
CA ILE A 55 -1.08 -6.56 -5.24
C ILE A 55 -0.14 -5.62 -4.47
N GLU A 56 1.01 -6.14 -4.05
CA GLU A 56 2.02 -5.39 -3.31
C GLU A 56 3.37 -5.45 -4.02
N ILE A 57 3.98 -4.29 -4.24
CA ILE A 57 5.29 -4.18 -4.88
C ILE A 57 6.16 -3.22 -4.07
N ALA A 58 7.23 -3.75 -3.47
CA ALA A 58 8.25 -2.94 -2.80
C ALA A 58 9.31 -2.51 -3.82
N LEU A 59 9.08 -1.38 -4.49
CA LEU A 59 9.96 -0.88 -5.57
C LEU A 59 11.38 -0.54 -5.11
N ASP A 60 11.59 -0.31 -3.82
CA ASP A 60 12.90 -0.07 -3.21
C ASP A 60 13.72 -1.35 -2.99
N ASP A 61 13.09 -2.52 -2.95
CA ASP A 61 13.79 -3.81 -2.92
C ASP A 61 14.57 -4.00 -4.23
N ARG A 62 15.80 -4.52 -4.12
CA ARG A 62 16.66 -4.83 -5.26
C ARG A 62 16.05 -5.93 -6.14
N LYS A 63 15.30 -6.86 -5.56
CA LYS A 63 14.61 -7.91 -6.32
C LYS A 63 13.58 -7.35 -7.30
N ASN A 64 13.00 -6.19 -6.98
CA ASN A 64 11.97 -5.54 -7.77
C ASN A 64 12.51 -4.41 -8.67
N LYS A 65 13.83 -4.41 -8.95
CA LYS A 65 14.48 -3.33 -9.70
C LYS A 65 13.88 -3.15 -11.11
N GLU A 66 13.45 -4.23 -11.75
CA GLU A 66 12.84 -4.21 -13.08
C GLU A 66 11.51 -3.43 -13.10
N TYR A 67 10.69 -3.56 -12.06
CA TYR A 67 9.39 -2.86 -11.93
C TYR A 67 9.52 -1.36 -11.66
N ARG A 68 10.74 -0.82 -11.56
CA ARG A 68 10.96 0.64 -11.55
C ARG A 68 10.75 1.26 -12.92
N ASN A 69 10.79 0.45 -13.97
CA ASN A 69 10.37 0.87 -15.30
C ASN A 69 8.82 0.92 -15.35
N PRO A 70 8.21 2.09 -15.67
CA PRO A 70 6.77 2.24 -15.82
C PRO A 70 6.12 1.23 -16.77
N ASP A 71 6.79 0.86 -17.87
CA ASP A 71 6.24 -0.08 -18.85
C ASP A 71 6.24 -1.52 -18.30
N THR A 72 7.28 -1.86 -17.52
CA THR A 72 7.40 -3.18 -16.88
C THR A 72 6.40 -3.34 -15.74
N ILE A 73 6.13 -2.29 -14.96
CA ILE A 73 5.12 -2.37 -13.90
C ILE A 73 3.68 -2.32 -14.45
N LEU A 74 3.44 -1.62 -15.55
CA LEU A 74 2.11 -1.58 -16.19
C LEU A 74 1.70 -2.96 -16.73
N SER A 75 2.67 -3.73 -17.22
CA SER A 75 2.46 -5.11 -17.68
C SER A 75 2.37 -6.14 -16.54
N PHE A 76 2.60 -5.72 -15.29
CA PHE A 76 2.49 -6.59 -14.13
C PHE A 76 1.02 -6.67 -13.66
N HIS A 77 0.32 -7.74 -14.05
CA HIS A 77 -0.98 -8.15 -13.48
C HIS A 77 -2.12 -7.10 -13.59
N ILE A 78 -2.17 -6.34 -14.69
CA ILE A 78 -3.42 -5.75 -15.20
C ILE A 78 -3.97 -6.65 -16.30
#